data_AF-A0A3R7BKS7-F1
#
_entry.id   AF-A0A3R7BKS7-F1
#
_cell.length_a   1.000
_cell.length_b   1.000
_cell.length_c   1.000
_cell.angle_alpha   90.00
_cell.angle_beta   90.00
_cell.angle_gamma   90.00
#
_symmetry.space_group_name_H-M   'P 1'
#
loop_
_entity.id
_entity.type
_entity.pdbx_description
1 polymer ?
#
loop_
_entity_poly.entity_id
_entity_poly.type
_entity_poly.pdbx_seq_one_letter_code
_entity_poly.pdbx_strand_id
1 'polypeptide(L)'
;MGGLLEWKVRVPDKPMKDRLYFDGLKANVIDTGLCSRCLTCACICPVDGIRVVDDKVDFPDREERCRDCGACIRVCPRFDYRPKYGMGDYLEFTAARSKRFSGQDGGMVTEIMISAIEMGMIDRGLFVGRDERWRPQVFHLHDSSQLEVGTLSGTKY
;
A
#
# COMPACT_ATOMS: atom_id res chain seq x y z
N MET A 1 -10.43 -12.44 29.20
CA MET A 1 -11.14 -11.17 28.87
C MET A 1 -11.22 -11.05 27.36
N GLY A 2 -12.34 -11.46 26.77
CA GLY A 2 -12.57 -11.28 25.32
C GLY A 2 -12.90 -9.82 25.07
N GLY A 3 -11.92 -9.05 24.60
CA GLY A 3 -12.17 -7.70 24.11
C GLY A 3 -13.07 -7.78 22.88
N LEU A 4 -14.23 -7.14 22.92
CA LEU A 4 -15.04 -6.92 21.74
C LEU A 4 -14.23 -6.03 20.78
N LEU A 5 -13.72 -6.64 19.70
CA LEU A 5 -13.10 -5.90 18.61
C LEU A 5 -14.22 -5.18 17.84
N GLU A 6 -14.49 -3.94 18.21
CA GLU A 6 -15.35 -3.06 17.42
C GLU A 6 -14.61 -2.63 16.15
N TRP A 7 -15.18 -2.98 15.01
CA TRP A 7 -14.72 -2.48 13.74
C TRP A 7 -15.12 -1.02 13.57
N LYS A 8 -14.14 -0.10 13.64
CA LYS A 8 -14.36 1.33 13.35
C LYS A 8 -14.87 1.59 11.93
N VAL A 9 -14.58 0.68 11.00
CA VAL A 9 -15.01 0.76 9.60
C VAL A 9 -16.20 -0.17 9.39
N ARG A 10 -17.35 0.38 8.99
CA ARG A 10 -18.53 -0.42 8.62
C ARG A 10 -18.22 -1.29 7.41
N VAL A 11 -18.86 -2.46 7.28
CA VAL A 11 -18.77 -3.19 6.00
C VAL A 11 -19.48 -2.30 4.96
N PRO A 12 -18.86 -1.99 3.82
CA PRO A 12 -19.58 -1.34 2.72
C PRO A 12 -20.78 -2.19 2.29
N ASP A 13 -21.79 -1.54 1.71
CA ASP A 13 -22.92 -2.28 1.15
C ASP A 13 -22.44 -3.32 0.14
N LYS A 14 -23.09 -4.48 0.18
CA LYS A 14 -22.73 -5.59 -0.70
C LYS A 14 -22.93 -5.15 -2.15
N PRO A 15 -21.87 -5.10 -2.98
CA PRO A 15 -21.95 -4.49 -4.31
C PRO A 15 -22.82 -5.30 -5.27
N MET A 16 -22.95 -6.61 -5.04
CA MET A 16 -23.76 -7.53 -5.84
C MET A 16 -24.55 -8.42 -4.88
N LYS A 17 -25.87 -8.25 -4.82
CA LYS A 17 -26.73 -8.91 -3.81
C LYS A 17 -26.61 -10.43 -3.81
N ASP A 18 -26.49 -11.04 -5.00
CA ASP A 18 -26.49 -12.49 -5.21
C ASP A 18 -25.09 -13.11 -5.43
N ARG A 19 -24.01 -12.39 -5.12
CA ARG A 19 -22.62 -12.87 -5.26
C ARG A 19 -21.83 -12.74 -3.98
N LEU A 20 -20.61 -13.27 -3.89
CA LEU A 20 -19.80 -13.10 -2.68
C LEU A 20 -19.23 -11.67 -2.60
N TYR A 21 -18.94 -11.18 -1.40
CA TYR A 21 -18.20 -9.92 -1.20
C TYR A 21 -16.86 -9.91 -1.95
N PHE A 22 -16.19 -11.06 -2.03
CA PHE A 22 -14.97 -11.19 -2.81
C PHE A 22 -15.21 -10.97 -4.31
N ASP A 23 -16.33 -11.42 -4.88
CA ASP A 23 -16.65 -11.17 -6.30
C ASP A 23 -16.79 -9.67 -6.58
N GLY A 24 -17.34 -8.93 -5.61
CA GLY A 24 -17.37 -7.48 -5.63
C GLY A 24 -15.98 -6.85 -5.62
N LEU A 25 -15.11 -7.30 -4.71
CA LEU A 25 -13.71 -6.85 -4.67
C LEU A 25 -13.01 -7.12 -6.00
N LYS A 26 -13.23 -8.31 -6.55
CA LYS A 26 -12.63 -8.77 -7.79
C LYS A 26 -13.08 -7.89 -8.96
N ALA A 27 -14.38 -7.72 -9.14
CA ALA A 27 -14.94 -6.94 -10.23
C ALA A 27 -14.61 -5.44 -10.15
N ASN A 28 -14.63 -4.85 -8.94
CA ASN A 28 -14.50 -3.40 -8.79
C ASN A 28 -13.05 -2.92 -8.67
N VAL A 29 -12.13 -3.76 -8.17
CA VAL A 29 -10.75 -3.35 -7.85
C VAL A 29 -9.70 -4.18 -8.57
N ILE A 30 -9.84 -5.50 -8.57
CA ILE A 30 -8.79 -6.39 -9.10
C ILE A 30 -8.82 -6.39 -10.62
N ASP A 31 -9.98 -6.66 -11.21
CA ASP A 31 -10.16 -6.79 -12.65
C ASP A 31 -10.10 -5.44 -13.37
N THR A 32 -10.35 -4.33 -12.65
CA THR A 32 -10.19 -2.96 -13.16
C THR A 32 -8.75 -2.46 -13.14
N GLY A 33 -7.81 -3.26 -12.60
CA GLY A 33 -6.40 -2.89 -12.51
C GLY A 33 -6.08 -1.88 -11.40
N LEU A 34 -7.04 -1.52 -10.53
CA LEU A 34 -6.80 -0.61 -9.42
C LEU A 34 -5.96 -1.27 -8.31
N CYS A 35 -6.04 -2.59 -8.16
CA CYS A 35 -5.34 -3.36 -7.13
C CYS A 35 -3.82 -3.16 -7.17
N SER A 36 -3.24 -2.58 -6.10
CA SER A 36 -1.78 -2.47 -5.96
C SER A 36 -1.12 -3.68 -5.30
N ARG A 37 -1.84 -4.81 -5.18
CA ARG A 37 -1.33 -6.06 -4.61
C ARG A 37 -0.68 -5.91 -3.22
N CYS A 38 -1.27 -5.06 -2.35
CA CYS A 38 -0.79 -4.87 -0.97
C CYS A 38 -1.10 -6.05 -0.02
N LEU A 39 -1.93 -7.00 -0.45
CA LEU A 39 -2.28 -8.25 0.25
C LEU A 39 -2.95 -8.11 1.63
N THR A 40 -3.42 -6.93 2.02
CA THR A 40 -4.20 -6.76 3.26
C THR A 40 -5.46 -7.64 3.29
N CYS A 41 -6.11 -7.84 2.13
CA CYS A 41 -7.27 -8.72 2.01
C CYS A 41 -6.93 -10.20 2.25
N ALA A 42 -5.72 -10.64 1.88
CA ALA A 42 -5.23 -11.99 2.18
C ALA A 42 -4.98 -12.14 3.68
N CYS A 43 -4.28 -11.19 4.28
CA CYS A 43 -3.96 -11.18 5.71
C CYS A 43 -5.21 -11.21 6.62
N ILE A 44 -6.30 -10.53 6.23
CA ILE A 44 -7.52 -10.48 7.05
C ILE A 44 -8.51 -11.62 6.77
N CYS A 45 -8.25 -12.48 5.79
CA CYS A 45 -9.17 -13.53 5.41
C CYS A 45 -9.25 -14.59 6.53
N PRO A 46 -10.41 -14.82 7.17
CA PRO A 46 -10.49 -15.75 8.32
C PRO A 46 -10.35 -17.23 7.94
N VAL A 47 -10.24 -17.52 6.64
CA VAL A 47 -10.08 -18.87 6.10
C VAL A 47 -8.83 -18.99 5.23
N ASP A 48 -7.95 -17.98 5.20
CA ASP A 48 -6.70 -17.98 4.43
C ASP A 48 -6.86 -18.39 2.95
N GLY A 49 -7.95 -17.94 2.32
CA GLY A 49 -8.31 -18.34 0.95
C GLY A 49 -7.80 -17.41 -0.15
N ILE A 50 -7.53 -16.15 0.18
CA ILE A 50 -7.08 -15.12 -0.79
C ILE A 50 -5.56 -15.18 -0.91
N ARG A 51 -5.03 -15.22 -2.14
CA ARG A 51 -3.59 -15.33 -2.44
C ARG A 51 -3.24 -14.70 -3.79
N VAL A 52 -1.96 -14.69 -4.14
CA VAL A 52 -1.52 -14.30 -5.48
C VAL A 52 -1.54 -15.52 -6.40
N VAL A 53 -2.22 -15.41 -7.53
CA VAL A 53 -2.29 -16.40 -8.61
C VAL A 53 -2.08 -15.65 -9.93
N ASP A 54 -1.12 -16.10 -10.73
CA ASP A 54 -0.79 -15.48 -12.03
C ASP A 54 -0.62 -13.96 -11.95
N ASP A 55 0.16 -13.51 -10.95
CA ASP A 55 0.46 -12.11 -10.67
C ASP A 55 -0.75 -11.23 -10.30
N LYS A 56 -1.89 -11.85 -9.96
CA LYS A 56 -3.11 -11.18 -9.49
C LYS A 56 -3.54 -11.69 -8.13
N VAL A 57 -4.20 -10.84 -7.35
CA VAL A 57 -4.88 -11.29 -6.13
C VAL A 57 -6.12 -12.07 -6.53
N ASP A 58 -6.28 -13.29 -6.02
CA ASP A 58 -7.45 -14.14 -6.30
C ASP A 58 -7.85 -15.00 -5.10
N PHE A 59 -9.05 -15.58 -5.15
CA PHE A 59 -9.55 -16.61 -4.24
C PHE A 59 -10.15 -17.76 -5.09
N PRO A 60 -9.31 -18.71 -5.53
CA PRO A 60 -9.70 -19.73 -6.50
C PRO A 60 -10.85 -20.64 -6.05
N ASP A 61 -10.84 -21.03 -4.76
CA ASP A 61 -11.79 -21.93 -4.10
C ASP A 61 -12.84 -21.16 -3.26
N ARG A 62 -13.17 -19.93 -3.68
CA ARG A 62 -14.09 -19.05 -2.93
C ARG A 62 -15.51 -19.60 -2.82
N GLU A 63 -15.99 -20.34 -3.82
CA GLU A 63 -17.35 -20.89 -3.81
C GLU A 63 -17.55 -21.90 -2.66
N GLU A 64 -16.48 -22.57 -2.26
CA GLU A 64 -16.49 -23.62 -1.24
C GLU A 64 -16.11 -23.08 0.15
N ARG A 65 -15.16 -22.13 0.20
CA ARG A 65 -14.53 -21.71 1.47
C ARG A 65 -14.87 -20.30 1.92
N CYS A 66 -15.32 -19.42 1.03
CA CYS A 66 -15.59 -18.03 1.40
C CYS A 66 -16.77 -17.96 2.38
N ARG A 67 -16.55 -17.36 3.55
CA ARG A 67 -17.62 -17.15 4.56
C ARG A 67 -18.49 -15.92 4.30
N ASP A 68 -18.37 -15.31 3.12
CA ASP A 68 -19.07 -14.08 2.72
C ASP A 68 -19.05 -12.95 3.79
N CYS A 69 -17.93 -12.81 4.50
CA CYS A 69 -17.85 -11.95 5.69
C CYS A 69 -17.55 -10.47 5.40
N GLY A 70 -17.22 -10.10 4.15
CA GLY A 70 -16.92 -8.73 3.75
C GLY A 70 -15.59 -8.15 4.26
N ALA A 71 -14.77 -8.90 5.00
CA ALA A 71 -13.49 -8.40 5.53
C ALA A 71 -12.55 -7.89 4.43
N CYS A 72 -12.50 -8.58 3.28
CA CYS A 72 -11.65 -8.22 2.16
C CYS A 72 -11.99 -6.87 1.53
N ILE A 73 -13.28 -6.51 1.42
CA ILE A 73 -13.70 -5.21 0.90
C ILE A 73 -13.51 -4.10 1.94
N ARG A 74 -13.69 -4.40 3.22
CA ARG A 74 -13.54 -3.44 4.33
C ARG A 74 -12.10 -2.92 4.46
N VAL A 75 -11.12 -3.80 4.25
CA VAL A 75 -9.70 -3.42 4.36
C VAL A 75 -9.11 -2.89 3.05
N CYS A 76 -9.83 -3.00 1.93
CA CYS A 76 -9.30 -2.56 0.65
C CYS A 76 -9.45 -1.04 0.51
N PRO A 77 -8.35 -0.26 0.50
CA PRO A 77 -8.44 1.20 0.39
C PRO A 77 -8.94 1.67 -0.98
N ARG A 78 -9.08 0.74 -1.94
CA ARG A 78 -9.46 0.99 -3.33
C ARG A 78 -10.91 0.62 -3.63
N PHE A 79 -11.59 -0.05 -2.69
CA PHE A 79 -12.93 -0.61 -2.94
C PHE A 79 -14.02 0.46 -2.95
N ASP A 80 -14.05 1.34 -1.95
CA ASP A 80 -14.84 2.57 -1.94
C ASP A 80 -13.89 3.78 -2.06
N TYR A 81 -13.09 3.74 -3.13
CA TYR A 81 -12.17 4.83 -3.41
C TYR A 81 -12.86 5.88 -4.27
N ARG A 82 -13.11 7.03 -3.67
CA ARG A 82 -13.37 8.26 -4.41
C ARG A 82 -12.03 8.92 -4.64
N PRO A 83 -11.55 9.00 -5.91
CA PRO A 83 -10.37 9.76 -6.22
C PRO A 83 -10.55 11.16 -5.65
N LYS A 84 -9.71 11.53 -4.69
CA LYS A 84 -9.63 12.93 -4.29
C LYS A 84 -9.00 13.65 -5.47
N TYR A 85 -9.77 14.50 -6.12
CA TYR A 85 -9.26 15.35 -7.18
C TYR A 85 -8.59 16.57 -6.55
N GLY A 86 -7.52 17.04 -7.17
CA GLY A 86 -6.70 18.12 -6.64
C GLY A 86 -5.84 17.68 -5.46
N MET A 87 -5.25 18.66 -4.77
CA MET A 87 -4.29 18.42 -3.69
C MET A 87 -4.96 18.22 -2.31
N GLY A 88 -6.29 18.32 -2.22
CA GLY A 88 -7.02 18.36 -0.95
C GLY A 88 -6.84 19.70 -0.22
N ASP A 89 -7.04 19.68 1.10
CA ASP A 89 -6.77 20.84 1.96
C ASP A 89 -5.26 20.94 2.24
N TYR A 90 -4.72 22.15 2.10
CA TYR A 90 -3.29 22.43 2.32
C TYR A 90 -3.15 23.66 3.22
N LEU A 91 -2.08 23.67 4.03
CA LEU A 91 -1.72 24.84 4.82
C LEU A 91 -0.82 25.79 4.01
N GLU A 92 0.13 25.23 3.26
CA GLU A 92 1.12 25.99 2.49
C GLU A 92 1.64 25.13 1.32
N PHE A 93 2.09 25.78 0.24
CA PHE A 93 2.84 25.16 -0.84
C PHE A 93 4.23 25.77 -0.95
N THR A 94 5.24 24.90 -0.92
CA THR A 94 6.64 25.30 -1.10
C THR A 94 7.29 24.46 -2.19
N ALA A 95 7.88 25.13 -3.17
CA ALA A 95 8.73 24.46 -4.16
C ALA A 95 10.15 24.32 -3.60
N ALA A 96 10.70 23.11 -3.64
CA ALA A 96 12.04 22.83 -3.13
C ALA A 96 12.78 21.84 -4.02
N ARG A 97 14.11 21.88 -3.95
CA ARG A 97 15.00 20.93 -4.61
C ARG A 97 16.18 20.66 -3.67
N SER A 98 16.50 19.39 -3.50
CA SER A 98 17.67 18.96 -2.73
C SER A 98 18.94 19.50 -3.38
N LYS A 99 19.87 19.97 -2.54
CA LYS A 99 21.23 20.33 -2.97
C LYS A 99 22.23 19.18 -2.79
N ARG A 100 21.86 18.16 -2.00
CA ARG A 100 22.73 17.03 -1.65
C ARG A 100 22.46 15.79 -2.51
N PHE A 101 21.20 15.59 -2.91
CA PHE A 101 20.73 14.37 -3.54
C PHE A 101 20.06 14.68 -4.87
N SER A 102 20.39 13.89 -5.90
CA SER A 102 19.66 13.87 -7.16
C SER A 102 18.62 12.73 -7.12
N GLY A 103 17.44 12.98 -7.67
CA GLY A 103 16.36 11.99 -7.65
C GLY A 103 15.08 12.51 -8.29
N GLN A 104 14.04 11.67 -8.27
CA GLN A 104 12.69 12.04 -8.71
C GLN A 104 12.21 13.28 -7.95
N ASP A 105 11.49 14.16 -8.65
CA ASP A 105 10.88 15.37 -8.11
C ASP A 105 11.84 16.26 -7.30
N GLY A 106 13.10 16.33 -7.74
CA GLY A 106 14.13 17.17 -7.10
C GLY A 106 14.75 16.58 -5.84
N GLY A 107 14.54 15.29 -5.55
CA GLY A 107 15.23 14.58 -4.46
C GLY A 107 14.76 14.97 -3.06
N MET A 108 13.63 15.67 -2.93
CA MET A 108 13.19 16.24 -1.65
C MET A 108 12.76 15.19 -0.62
N VAL A 109 12.17 14.07 -1.04
CA VAL A 109 11.82 12.98 -0.11
C VAL A 109 13.08 12.45 0.58
N THR A 110 14.14 12.17 -0.19
CA THR A 110 15.43 11.74 0.35
C THR A 110 16.02 12.80 1.28
N GLU A 111 16.02 14.08 0.86
CA GLU A 111 16.52 15.20 1.65
C GLU A 111 15.81 15.32 3.01
N ILE A 112 14.47 15.24 3.04
CA ILE A 112 13.68 15.34 4.26
C ILE A 112 13.99 14.17 5.19
N MET A 113 13.98 12.94 4.65
CA MET A 113 14.22 11.73 5.44
C MET A 113 15.63 11.71 6.05
N ILE A 114 16.66 12.02 5.26
CA ILE A 114 18.04 12.07 5.75
C ILE A 114 18.23 13.21 6.76
N SER A 115 17.70 14.40 6.48
CA SER A 115 17.75 15.50 7.44
C SER A 115 17.09 15.10 8.77
N ALA A 116 15.94 14.43 8.72
CA ALA A 116 15.25 13.97 9.94
C ALA A 116 16.08 12.96 10.74
N ILE A 117 16.80 12.05 10.07
CA ILE A 117 17.73 11.11 10.70
C ILE A 117 18.92 11.86 11.32
N GLU A 118 19.58 12.73 10.56
CA GLU A 118 20.77 13.49 11.01
C GLU A 118 20.45 14.45 12.17
N MET A 119 19.24 15.02 12.18
CA MET A 119 18.73 15.85 13.28
C MET A 119 18.26 15.03 14.50
N GLY A 120 18.25 13.69 14.41
CA GLY A 120 17.76 12.81 15.47
C GLY A 120 16.25 12.89 15.70
N MET A 121 15.48 13.38 14.72
CA MET A 121 14.01 13.40 14.78
C MET A 121 13.41 12.01 14.58
N ILE A 122 14.11 11.15 13.83
CA ILE A 122 13.78 9.74 13.62
C ILE A 122 15.06 8.91 13.70
N ASP A 123 14.94 7.66 14.18
CA ASP A 123 16.10 6.77 14.25
C ASP A 123 16.42 6.10 12.90
N ARG A 124 15.39 5.89 12.06
CA ARG A 124 15.48 5.10 10.82
C ARG A 124 14.48 5.54 9.75
N GLY A 125 14.87 5.40 8.50
CA GLY A 125 14.00 5.54 7.33
C GLY A 125 13.83 4.22 6.57
N LEU A 126 12.60 3.92 6.14
CA LEU A 126 12.33 2.80 5.24
C LEU A 126 12.38 3.28 3.78
N PHE A 127 13.27 2.71 3.00
CA PHE A 127 13.45 3.01 1.57
C PHE A 127 13.15 1.79 0.72
N VAL A 128 12.76 2.03 -0.53
CA VAL A 128 12.51 0.97 -1.51
C VAL A 128 13.52 1.07 -2.64
N GLY A 129 14.39 0.05 -2.72
CA GLY A 129 15.28 -0.19 -3.84
C GLY A 129 14.73 -1.24 -4.79
N ARG A 130 15.56 -1.69 -5.73
CA ARG A 130 15.25 -2.83 -6.60
C ARG A 130 16.44 -3.79 -6.70
N ASP A 131 16.15 -5.06 -6.92
CA ASP A 131 17.17 -6.06 -7.30
C ASP A 131 17.48 -6.02 -8.81
N GLU A 132 18.40 -6.89 -9.25
CA GLU A 132 18.78 -7.03 -10.66
C GLU A 132 17.61 -7.48 -11.58
N ARG A 133 16.60 -8.11 -10.99
CA ARG A 133 15.37 -8.54 -11.67
C ARG A 133 14.24 -7.52 -11.53
N TRP A 134 14.56 -6.28 -11.13
CA TRP A 134 13.62 -5.18 -10.94
C TRP A 134 12.56 -5.41 -9.85
N ARG A 135 12.76 -6.39 -8.97
CA ARG A 135 11.85 -6.63 -7.85
C ARG A 135 12.12 -5.62 -6.75
N PRO A 136 11.07 -5.01 -6.15
CA PRO A 136 11.25 -4.05 -5.07
C PRO A 136 11.85 -4.73 -3.84
N GLN A 137 12.80 -4.05 -3.20
CA GLN A 137 13.43 -4.48 -1.95
C GLN A 137 13.36 -3.36 -0.93
N VAL A 138 13.11 -3.71 0.34
CA VAL A 138 13.03 -2.74 1.44
C VAL A 138 14.39 -2.62 2.12
N PHE A 139 14.82 -1.39 2.37
CA PHE A 139 16.07 -1.05 3.03
C PHE A 139 15.81 -0.20 4.26
N HIS A 140 16.56 -0.46 5.33
CA HIS A 140 16.51 0.32 6.57
C HIS A 140 17.74 1.23 6.59
N LEU A 141 17.49 2.53 6.49
CA LEU A 141 18.55 3.54 6.53
C LEU A 141 18.65 4.11 7.93
N HIS A 142 19.88 4.17 8.41
CA HIS A 142 20.30 4.71 9.70
C HIS A 142 21.13 5.99 9.54
N ASP A 143 21.75 6.18 8.37
CA ASP A 143 22.52 7.37 8.03
C ASP A 143 22.62 7.53 6.50
N SER A 144 23.20 8.65 6.07
CA SER A 144 23.30 9.03 4.65
C SER A 144 24.30 8.21 3.83
N SER A 145 25.27 7.53 4.44
CA SER A 145 26.24 6.70 3.70
C SER A 145 25.57 5.51 3.00
N GLN A 146 24.46 5.02 3.56
CA GLN A 146 23.70 3.91 2.97
C GLN A 146 22.98 4.29 1.65
N LEU A 147 22.89 5.58 1.32
CA LEU A 147 22.34 6.04 0.03
C LEU A 147 23.31 5.87 -1.15
N GLU A 148 24.57 5.49 -0.91
CA GLU A 148 25.51 5.13 -1.99
C GLU A 148 25.00 3.95 -2.83
N VAL A 149 24.07 3.16 -2.28
CA VAL A 149 23.28 2.20 -3.04
C VAL A 149 22.36 2.98 -3.99
N GLY A 150 22.85 3.27 -5.20
CA GLY A 150 22.17 4.12 -6.19
C GLY A 150 20.79 3.62 -6.63
N THR A 151 20.38 2.40 -6.26
CA THR A 151 19.03 1.90 -6.46
C THR A 151 18.01 2.46 -5.47
N LEU A 152 18.41 3.19 -4.43
CA LEU A 152 17.48 3.70 -3.41
C LEU A 152 16.80 5.02 -3.78
N SER A 153 17.20 5.66 -4.87
CA SER A 153 16.62 6.94 -5.31
C SER A 153 15.43 6.74 -6.28
N GLY A 154 14.41 7.57 -6.12
CA GLY A 154 13.25 7.60 -7.02
C GLY A 154 12.28 6.43 -6.89
N THR A 155 11.24 6.46 -7.72
CA THR A 155 10.14 5.47 -7.73
C THR A 155 10.57 4.15 -8.38
N LYS A 156 10.08 3.03 -7.82
CA LYS A 156 10.25 1.68 -8.37
C LYS A 156 8.93 1.23 -8.95
N TYR A 157 8.93 0.94 -10.25
CA TYR A 157 7.79 0.42 -11.01
C TYR A 157 7.94 -1.09 -11.20
#